data_AF-A0A2U8E5Y0-F1
#
_entry.id   AF-A0A2U8E5Y0-F1
#
_cell.length_a   1.000
_cell.length_b   1.000
_cell.length_c   1.000
_cell.angle_alpha   90.00
_cell.angle_beta   90.00
_cell.angle_gamma   90.00
#
_symmetry.space_group_name_H-M   'P 1'
#
loop_
_entity.id
_entity.type
_entity.pdbx_description
1 polymer ?
#
loop_
_entity_poly.entity_id
_entity_poly.type
_entity_poly.pdbx_seq_one_letter_code
_entity_poly.pdbx_strand_id
1 'polypeptide(L)'
;MGPKHRLENQVHRRPSQRRRQTIRPRRAHARRRRHPRAHTRRCRSHGPVGARLARALVCENHFITPMKLPRLPGLLSVGLCLLVTAGAATHRVANPAELASALSAAAPGDTIILADGEWRDTSLDLARGGTSDAPLRVRAQTPGGVTLTGKSHLAFSAPHIEVSGLRFLRATPPPKRNIVDFASHDCRLTDSAIVDCNPEIPGAGYYWIYFKGDRNRADHLLVSGKNHHQPVVGNNLGGSRHNTVDHCHFKDIARVPKNGREIFRIWGYGGNEELGPDGAFFTIESNLFEQAHGEAMEIISLKSNRNTVRNNTIRGTSGGITNRSGNYNVIEGNFIFGDGVRDAYGMRITGRHHRIVQNYIEGCATGIGLMSGELFLEALTEKFEPILRDKTVHGRVPRYNQPRYTVVAYNTLVDNAGFDIAVGRDYKSGWPKAQRVLLPESCQIVGNLIRKTGAGAKSPAIVITAPDRAPPLDTLAFAPCHYEGNLVDGGEAVSTNQIQAGVEPGARIEWRRGADDVLRPVLPELAANAPGARSLFIGTEGAFRVLTPADVGPSWK
;
A
#
# COMPACT_ATOMS: atom_id res chain seq x y z
N MET A 1 -53.89 -12.54 -46.63
CA MET A 1 -52.91 -13.64 -46.77
C MET A 1 -51.96 -13.59 -45.57
N GLY A 2 -51.98 -14.62 -44.72
CA GLY A 2 -50.95 -14.84 -43.70
C GLY A 2 -49.76 -15.64 -44.29
N PRO A 3 -48.85 -16.22 -43.47
CA PRO A 3 -48.93 -16.30 -42.01
C PRO A 3 -47.62 -16.06 -41.20
N LYS A 4 -47.88 -16.00 -39.89
CA LYS A 4 -47.04 -16.10 -38.69
C LYS A 4 -45.86 -17.09 -38.78
N HIS A 5 -44.78 -16.78 -38.05
CA HIS A 5 -44.05 -17.79 -37.27
C HIS A 5 -43.61 -17.25 -35.90
N ARG A 6 -44.04 -17.98 -34.87
CA ARG A 6 -43.75 -17.87 -33.44
C ARG A 6 -42.69 -18.94 -33.15
N LEU A 7 -41.61 -18.61 -32.47
CA LEU A 7 -40.64 -19.58 -31.96
C LEU A 7 -40.64 -19.53 -30.43
N GLU A 8 -41.27 -20.56 -29.86
CA GLU A 8 -41.15 -20.95 -28.46
C GLU A 8 -39.80 -21.66 -28.27
N ASN A 9 -39.09 -21.37 -27.18
CA ASN A 9 -38.02 -22.25 -26.71
C ASN A 9 -38.21 -22.55 -25.23
N GLN A 10 -38.35 -23.85 -24.98
CA GLN A 10 -38.65 -24.50 -23.72
C GLN A 10 -37.46 -24.44 -22.76
N VAL A 11 -37.71 -24.06 -21.51
CA VAL A 11 -36.76 -24.23 -20.41
C VAL A 11 -37.02 -25.58 -19.74
N HIS A 12 -36.14 -26.55 -20.00
CA HIS A 12 -36.09 -27.81 -19.26
C HIS A 12 -35.58 -27.56 -17.83
N ARG A 13 -36.47 -27.74 -16.84
CA ARG A 13 -36.12 -27.92 -15.42
C ARG A 13 -35.75 -29.39 -15.18
N ARG A 14 -34.50 -29.68 -14.82
CA ARG A 14 -34.11 -30.93 -14.17
C ARG A 14 -33.98 -30.73 -12.65
N PRO A 15 -34.59 -31.56 -11.81
CA PRO A 15 -34.41 -31.50 -10.36
C PRO A 15 -33.16 -32.31 -9.98
N SER A 16 -32.21 -31.70 -9.26
CA SER A 16 -31.13 -32.45 -8.60
C SER A 16 -31.54 -32.77 -7.16
N GLN A 17 -31.74 -34.06 -6.92
CA GLN A 17 -31.92 -34.65 -5.59
C GLN A 17 -30.66 -34.42 -4.76
N ARG A 18 -30.78 -33.72 -3.62
CA ARG A 18 -29.79 -33.83 -2.53
C ARG A 18 -30.40 -34.62 -1.39
N ARG A 19 -29.85 -35.82 -1.19
CA ARG A 19 -30.09 -36.70 -0.05
C ARG A 19 -29.84 -35.94 1.25
N ARG A 20 -30.83 -35.96 2.14
CA ARG A 20 -30.69 -35.63 3.55
C ARG A 20 -29.81 -36.70 4.22
N GLN A 21 -28.65 -36.30 4.71
CA GLN A 21 -27.95 -37.06 5.75
C GLN A 21 -28.20 -36.37 7.09
N THR A 22 -28.96 -37.06 7.93
CA THR A 22 -29.21 -36.77 9.33
C THR A 22 -27.94 -37.07 10.14
N ILE A 23 -27.31 -36.02 10.67
CA ILE A 23 -26.23 -36.16 11.68
C ILE A 23 -26.82 -35.80 13.04
N ARG A 24 -26.86 -36.79 13.94
CA ARG A 24 -27.26 -36.68 15.34
C ARG A 24 -26.29 -35.76 16.12
N PRO A 25 -26.76 -34.93 17.06
CA PRO A 25 -25.86 -34.18 17.93
C PRO A 25 -25.28 -35.09 19.03
N ARG A 26 -23.95 -35.13 19.15
CA ARG A 26 -23.25 -35.70 20.30
C ARG A 26 -23.31 -34.71 21.47
N ARG A 27 -23.87 -35.19 22.59
CA ARG A 27 -23.82 -34.54 23.91
C ARG A 27 -22.37 -34.30 24.33
N ALA A 28 -22.02 -33.07 24.67
CA ALA A 28 -20.78 -32.74 25.37
C ALA A 28 -21.12 -32.30 26.79
N HIS A 29 -20.50 -32.99 27.76
CA HIS A 29 -20.68 -32.80 29.18
C HIS A 29 -20.22 -31.42 29.66
N ALA A 30 -21.10 -30.74 30.40
CA ALA A 30 -20.76 -29.57 31.20
C ALA A 30 -19.84 -29.97 32.37
N ARG A 31 -18.61 -29.45 32.40
CA ARG A 31 -17.80 -29.37 33.62
C ARG A 31 -17.69 -27.91 34.04
N ARG A 32 -18.40 -27.59 35.13
CA ARG A 32 -18.27 -26.35 35.91
C ARG A 32 -16.82 -26.17 36.33
N ARG A 33 -16.20 -25.04 36.00
CA ARG A 33 -14.99 -24.55 36.69
C ARG A 33 -15.31 -23.20 37.33
N ARG A 34 -15.03 -23.14 38.62
CA ARG A 34 -15.27 -22.02 39.54
C ARG A 34 -14.31 -20.86 39.24
N HIS A 35 -14.82 -19.63 39.30
CA HIS A 35 -14.05 -18.40 39.41
C HIS A 35 -13.23 -18.35 40.71
N PRO A 36 -12.02 -17.76 40.69
CA PRO A 36 -11.45 -17.09 41.84
C PRO A 36 -11.59 -15.56 41.72
N ARG A 37 -11.74 -14.97 42.91
CA ARG A 37 -12.12 -13.59 43.22
C ARG A 37 -11.06 -12.55 42.83
N ALA A 38 -11.57 -11.36 42.57
CA ALA A 38 -10.83 -10.11 42.45
C ALA A 38 -10.11 -9.74 43.75
N HIS A 39 -8.88 -9.26 43.64
CA HIS A 39 -8.21 -8.45 44.65
C HIS A 39 -8.02 -7.03 44.11
N THR A 40 -8.67 -6.09 44.77
CA THR A 40 -8.48 -4.65 44.64
C THR A 40 -7.20 -4.25 45.39
N ARG A 41 -6.27 -3.58 44.70
CA ARG A 41 -5.26 -2.74 45.35
C ARG A 41 -5.25 -1.36 44.71
N ARG A 42 -5.73 -0.40 45.49
CA ARG A 42 -5.50 1.04 45.31
C ARG A 42 -4.00 1.31 45.47
N CYS A 43 -3.42 2.13 44.61
CA CYS A 43 -2.31 2.99 45.01
C CYS A 43 -2.47 4.37 44.37
N ARG A 44 -2.13 5.36 45.18
CA ARG A 44 -2.40 6.79 45.06
C ARG A 44 -1.44 7.47 44.08
N SER A 45 -1.95 8.55 43.51
CA SER A 45 -1.25 9.74 42.98
C SER A 45 0.05 10.09 43.67
N HIS A 46 1.06 10.57 42.93
CA HIS A 46 1.90 11.76 43.25
C HIS A 46 2.52 12.28 41.94
N GLY A 47 2.57 13.61 41.81
CA GLY A 47 3.01 14.37 40.64
C GLY A 47 4.54 14.54 40.49
N PRO A 48 4.99 15.50 39.67
CA PRO A 48 6.23 15.43 38.89
C PRO A 48 7.41 16.18 39.52
N VAL A 49 8.64 15.75 39.22
CA VAL A 49 9.86 16.54 39.46
C VAL A 49 10.84 16.30 38.30
N GLY A 50 11.33 17.40 37.74
CA GLY A 50 12.31 17.41 36.66
C GLY A 50 13.76 17.60 37.11
N ALA A 51 14.62 17.49 36.09
CA ALA A 51 15.91 18.15 35.86
C ALA A 51 17.15 17.82 36.76
N ARG A 52 18.27 17.62 36.03
CA ARG A 52 19.70 17.66 36.41
C ARG A 52 20.19 16.40 37.17
N LEU A 53 21.40 15.87 36.99
CA LEU A 53 22.71 16.42 36.65
C LEU A 53 23.58 15.33 36.00
N ALA A 54 24.51 15.76 35.14
CA ALA A 54 25.69 15.00 34.73
C ALA A 54 26.79 15.05 35.81
N ARG A 55 27.50 13.94 36.08
CA ARG A 55 28.96 13.91 36.24
C ARG A 55 29.49 12.48 36.44
N ALA A 56 30.66 12.26 35.85
CA ALA A 56 31.47 11.06 35.81
C ALA A 56 32.14 10.70 37.15
N LEU A 57 32.51 9.42 37.31
CA LEU A 57 33.73 8.90 37.98
C LEU A 57 33.76 7.38 37.71
N VAL A 58 34.69 6.88 36.88
CA VAL A 58 36.03 6.31 37.18
C VAL A 58 36.00 4.94 37.90
N CYS A 59 36.65 3.99 37.22
CA CYS A 59 37.22 2.69 37.58
C CYS A 59 37.06 2.13 39.00
N GLU A 60 36.67 0.85 39.08
CA GLU A 60 37.28 -0.10 40.03
C GLU A 60 37.59 -1.45 39.37
N ASN A 61 38.84 -1.87 39.59
CA ASN A 61 39.46 -3.13 39.20
C ASN A 61 38.89 -4.30 40.02
N HIS A 62 38.62 -5.43 39.36
CA HIS A 62 38.53 -6.71 40.05
C HIS A 62 39.84 -7.49 39.91
N PHE A 63 40.44 -7.81 41.06
CA PHE A 63 41.59 -8.67 41.23
C PHE A 63 41.24 -10.13 40.85
N ILE A 64 42.05 -10.74 39.99
CA ILE A 64 42.06 -12.19 39.73
C ILE A 64 43.31 -12.78 40.39
N THR A 65 43.10 -13.75 41.29
CA THR A 65 44.14 -14.61 41.88
C THR A 65 44.76 -15.57 40.85
N PRO A 66 46.06 -15.89 40.91
CA PRO A 66 46.72 -16.73 39.92
C PRO A 66 46.57 -18.22 40.25
N MET A 67 46.02 -19.00 39.32
CA MET A 67 46.04 -20.46 39.36
C MET A 67 47.20 -20.96 38.48
N LYS A 68 48.18 -21.63 39.09
CA LYS A 68 49.29 -22.29 38.39
C LYS A 68 48.77 -23.56 37.70
N LEU A 69 48.98 -23.68 36.38
CA LEU A 69 48.88 -24.94 35.64
C LEU A 69 50.25 -25.36 35.08
N PRO A 70 50.53 -26.67 34.97
CA PRO A 70 51.84 -27.20 34.60
C PRO A 70 52.09 -27.11 33.09
N ARG A 71 53.37 -26.95 32.76
CA ARG A 71 53.89 -26.92 31.39
C ARG A 71 53.85 -28.33 30.78
N LEU A 72 53.18 -28.49 29.64
CA LEU A 72 53.43 -29.58 28.69
C LEU A 72 53.94 -28.98 27.37
N PRO A 73 54.98 -29.55 26.73
CA PRO A 73 55.44 -29.16 25.41
C PRO A 73 54.67 -29.98 24.36
N GLY A 74 53.97 -29.31 23.43
CA GLY A 74 53.24 -30.01 22.38
C GLY A 74 52.78 -29.08 21.28
N LEU A 75 53.59 -29.00 20.23
CA LEU A 75 53.34 -28.50 18.87
C LEU A 75 52.20 -27.46 18.70
N LEU A 76 52.61 -26.18 18.55
CA LEU A 76 51.81 -25.19 17.85
C LEU A 76 51.74 -25.59 16.37
N SER A 77 50.71 -26.34 15.99
CA SER A 77 50.28 -26.42 14.59
C SER A 77 49.68 -25.08 14.22
N VAL A 78 50.49 -24.19 13.63
CA VAL A 78 50.01 -23.00 12.92
C VAL A 78 49.21 -23.51 11.72
N GLY A 79 47.92 -23.77 11.95
CA GLY A 79 46.96 -23.97 10.88
C GLY A 79 46.84 -22.66 10.13
N LEU A 80 47.59 -22.54 9.04
CA LEU A 80 47.39 -21.51 8.03
C LEU A 80 45.97 -21.70 7.48
N CYS A 81 44.99 -21.06 8.11
CA CYS A 81 43.71 -20.78 7.48
C CYS A 81 44.01 -19.85 6.30
N LEU A 82 44.37 -20.45 5.18
CA LEU A 82 44.20 -19.84 3.86
C LEU A 82 42.73 -19.48 3.76
N LEU A 83 42.40 -18.24 4.15
CA LEU A 83 41.24 -17.53 3.67
C LEU A 83 41.44 -17.42 2.16
N VAL A 84 41.09 -18.48 1.44
CA VAL A 84 40.84 -18.40 0.01
C VAL A 84 39.60 -17.53 -0.08
N THR A 85 39.80 -16.22 -0.18
CA THR A 85 38.80 -15.31 -0.69
C THR A 85 38.60 -15.75 -2.14
N ALA A 86 37.68 -16.68 -2.36
CA ALA A 86 37.23 -17.02 -3.70
C ALA A 86 36.72 -15.71 -4.31
N GLY A 87 37.49 -15.17 -5.25
CA GLY A 87 37.10 -13.94 -5.93
C GLY A 87 35.78 -14.17 -6.65
N ALA A 88 34.90 -13.17 -6.61
CA ALA A 88 33.64 -13.18 -7.36
C ALA A 88 33.92 -13.49 -8.84
N ALA A 89 33.42 -14.63 -9.32
CA ALA A 89 33.59 -15.04 -10.70
C ALA A 89 32.55 -14.37 -11.60
N THR A 90 32.91 -14.12 -12.86
CA THR A 90 31.98 -13.65 -13.88
C THR A 90 31.71 -14.76 -14.88
N HIS A 91 30.45 -15.18 -14.98
CA HIS A 91 30.00 -16.24 -15.88
C HIS A 91 29.17 -15.62 -17.00
N ARG A 92 29.66 -15.65 -18.24
CA ARG A 92 28.87 -15.24 -19.41
C ARG A 92 28.12 -16.46 -19.94
N VAL A 93 26.83 -16.31 -20.19
CA VAL A 93 25.95 -17.38 -20.67
C VAL A 93 25.16 -16.91 -21.88
N ALA A 94 25.09 -17.73 -22.91
CA ALA A 94 24.45 -17.39 -24.19
C ALA A 94 23.13 -18.15 -24.42
N ASN A 95 22.80 -19.11 -23.58
CA ASN A 95 21.58 -19.92 -23.71
C ASN A 95 21.10 -20.49 -22.37
N PRO A 96 19.86 -21.03 -22.30
CA PRO A 96 19.29 -21.57 -21.07
C PRO A 96 20.09 -22.71 -20.42
N ALA A 97 20.79 -23.55 -21.20
CA ALA A 97 21.57 -24.67 -20.66
C ALA A 97 22.83 -24.18 -19.93
N GLU A 98 23.53 -23.20 -20.51
CA GLU A 98 24.65 -22.51 -19.86
C GLU A 98 24.19 -21.74 -18.62
N LEU A 99 23.04 -21.06 -18.69
CA LEU A 99 22.44 -20.38 -17.55
C LEU A 99 22.15 -21.34 -16.40
N ALA A 100 21.52 -22.49 -16.68
CA ALA A 100 21.24 -23.51 -15.67
C ALA A 100 22.53 -24.04 -15.02
N SER A 101 23.56 -24.27 -15.82
CA SER A 101 24.88 -24.72 -15.35
C SER A 101 25.53 -23.67 -14.45
N ALA A 102 25.57 -22.41 -14.89
CA ALA A 102 26.12 -21.28 -14.13
C ALA A 102 25.36 -21.07 -12.80
N LEU A 103 24.03 -21.08 -12.82
CA LEU A 103 23.21 -20.96 -11.60
C LEU A 103 23.44 -22.11 -10.62
N SER A 104 23.68 -23.32 -11.11
CA SER A 104 23.94 -24.49 -10.26
C SER A 104 25.31 -24.43 -9.57
N ALA A 105 26.28 -23.75 -10.18
CA ALA A 105 27.66 -23.61 -9.70
C ALA A 105 27.93 -22.27 -8.99
N ALA A 106 27.01 -21.31 -9.09
CA ALA A 106 27.19 -19.95 -8.57
C ALA A 106 27.50 -19.92 -7.07
N ALA A 107 28.51 -19.13 -6.71
CA ALA A 107 28.89 -18.81 -5.34
C ALA A 107 28.44 -17.39 -4.95
N PRO A 108 28.36 -17.05 -3.65
CA PRO A 108 28.14 -15.68 -3.21
C PRO A 108 29.14 -14.69 -3.84
N GLY A 109 28.63 -13.58 -4.36
CA GLY A 109 29.41 -12.54 -5.02
C GLY A 109 29.54 -12.70 -6.53
N ASP A 110 29.28 -13.88 -7.09
CA ASP A 110 29.38 -14.13 -8.52
C ASP A 110 28.45 -13.22 -9.34
N THR A 111 28.82 -13.00 -10.59
CA THR A 111 28.01 -12.28 -11.57
C THR A 111 27.76 -13.17 -12.78
N ILE A 112 26.49 -13.45 -13.07
CA ILE A 112 26.04 -14.13 -14.28
C ILE A 112 25.56 -13.07 -15.28
N ILE A 113 26.17 -13.05 -16.46
CA ILE A 113 25.85 -12.12 -17.55
C ILE A 113 25.15 -12.89 -18.66
N LEU A 114 23.90 -12.52 -18.94
CA LEU A 114 23.11 -13.09 -20.02
C LEU A 114 23.45 -12.35 -21.32
N ALA A 115 23.87 -13.08 -22.35
CA ALA A 115 24.16 -12.52 -23.66
C ALA A 115 22.91 -11.86 -24.27
N ASP A 116 23.11 -10.78 -25.01
CA ASP A 116 22.04 -10.05 -25.68
C ASP A 116 21.29 -10.95 -26.68
N GLY A 117 19.97 -10.77 -26.77
CA GLY A 117 19.11 -11.55 -27.64
C GLY A 117 17.78 -11.94 -27.01
N GLU A 118 17.03 -12.76 -27.76
CA GLU A 118 15.77 -13.34 -27.29
C GLU A 118 16.02 -14.61 -26.47
N TRP A 119 15.50 -14.62 -25.25
CA TRP A 119 15.49 -15.76 -24.34
C TRP A 119 14.06 -16.30 -24.26
N ARG A 120 13.71 -17.18 -25.20
CA ARG A 120 12.38 -17.76 -25.30
C ARG A 120 12.19 -18.88 -24.27
N ASP A 121 11.00 -18.96 -23.68
CA ASP A 121 10.58 -20.03 -22.77
C ASP A 121 11.59 -20.29 -21.62
N THR A 122 12.20 -19.21 -21.10
CA THR A 122 13.30 -19.28 -20.13
C THR A 122 12.79 -18.98 -18.72
N SER A 123 13.03 -19.91 -17.81
CA SER A 123 12.72 -19.77 -16.38
C SER A 123 13.99 -19.47 -15.59
N LEU A 124 14.02 -18.31 -14.93
CA LEU A 124 15.10 -17.90 -14.03
C LEU A 124 14.71 -18.22 -12.59
N ASP A 125 14.84 -19.50 -12.21
CA ASP A 125 14.66 -19.95 -10.84
C ASP A 125 15.97 -19.81 -10.06
N LEU A 126 16.14 -18.68 -9.37
CA LEU A 126 17.38 -18.33 -8.67
C LEU A 126 17.37 -18.97 -7.26
N ALA A 127 17.71 -20.26 -7.21
CA ALA A 127 17.68 -21.08 -5.99
C ALA A 127 19.00 -21.07 -5.18
N ARG A 128 20.05 -20.45 -5.72
CA ARG A 128 21.28 -20.12 -4.98
C ARG A 128 21.36 -18.62 -4.82
N GLY A 129 21.69 -18.18 -3.61
CA GLY A 129 21.77 -16.78 -3.23
C GLY A 129 23.18 -16.37 -2.85
N GLY A 130 23.37 -15.08 -2.58
CA GLY A 130 24.61 -14.56 -2.03
C GLY A 130 24.55 -14.38 -0.51
N THR A 131 25.39 -13.47 -0.03
CA THR A 131 25.33 -12.91 1.33
C THR A 131 25.06 -11.42 1.26
N SER A 132 24.78 -10.79 2.41
CA SER A 132 24.60 -9.34 2.50
C SER A 132 25.79 -8.55 1.90
N ASP A 133 27.01 -9.04 2.08
CA ASP A 133 28.23 -8.38 1.58
C ASP A 133 28.62 -8.80 0.16
N ALA A 134 28.12 -9.95 -0.30
CA ALA A 134 28.45 -10.55 -1.59
C ALA A 134 27.17 -11.13 -2.24
N PRO A 135 26.26 -10.28 -2.75
CA PRO A 135 25.05 -10.77 -3.41
C PRO A 135 25.39 -11.49 -4.72
N LEU A 136 24.58 -12.48 -5.09
CA LEU A 136 24.62 -13.05 -6.43
C LEU A 136 23.99 -12.04 -7.41
N ARG A 137 24.71 -11.70 -8.48
CA ARG A 137 24.20 -10.78 -9.51
C ARG A 137 23.86 -11.52 -10.79
N VAL A 138 22.69 -11.25 -11.34
CA VAL A 138 22.27 -11.77 -12.65
C VAL A 138 21.84 -10.58 -13.51
N ARG A 139 22.55 -10.32 -14.61
CA ARG A 139 22.29 -9.12 -15.42
C ARG A 139 22.32 -9.39 -16.90
N ALA A 140 21.62 -8.56 -17.66
CA ALA A 140 21.83 -8.48 -19.09
C ALA A 140 23.27 -8.03 -19.43
N GLN A 141 23.79 -8.50 -20.55
CA GLN A 141 25.04 -8.01 -21.13
C GLN A 141 24.94 -6.52 -21.39
N THR A 142 23.92 -6.12 -22.15
CA THR A 142 23.49 -4.74 -22.36
C THR A 142 22.12 -4.55 -21.71
N PRO A 143 21.89 -3.56 -20.82
CA PRO A 143 20.56 -3.31 -20.26
C PRO A 143 19.48 -3.15 -21.35
N GLY A 144 18.39 -3.92 -21.22
CA GLY A 144 17.32 -4.01 -22.22
C GLY A 144 17.64 -4.90 -23.43
N GLY A 145 18.88 -5.37 -23.58
CA GLY A 145 19.34 -6.24 -24.66
C GLY A 145 18.91 -7.71 -24.52
N VAL A 146 18.53 -8.13 -23.31
CA VAL A 146 18.00 -9.48 -23.02
C VAL A 146 16.48 -9.43 -22.95
N THR A 147 15.81 -10.04 -23.94
CA THR A 147 14.35 -10.07 -24.02
C THR A 147 13.80 -11.46 -23.73
N LEU A 148 13.08 -11.60 -22.62
CA LEU A 148 12.40 -12.81 -22.18
C LEU A 148 10.99 -12.88 -22.78
N THR A 149 10.72 -13.92 -23.57
CA THR A 149 9.45 -14.12 -24.31
C THR A 149 8.88 -15.52 -24.06
N GLY A 150 7.65 -15.78 -24.51
CA GLY A 150 7.02 -17.09 -24.35
C GLY A 150 6.78 -17.44 -22.88
N LYS A 151 7.00 -18.69 -22.49
CA LYS A 151 6.81 -19.19 -21.13
C LYS A 151 7.98 -18.81 -20.21
N SER A 152 8.18 -17.52 -20.00
CA SER A 152 9.30 -16.97 -19.23
C SER A 152 8.86 -16.34 -17.92
N HIS A 153 9.68 -16.52 -16.88
CA HIS A 153 9.45 -15.92 -15.56
C HIS A 153 10.74 -15.85 -14.74
N LEU A 154 10.73 -15.05 -13.68
CA LEU A 154 11.81 -14.90 -12.71
C LEU A 154 11.31 -15.22 -11.30
N ALA A 155 12.06 -16.06 -10.57
CA ALA A 155 11.80 -16.36 -9.17
C ALA A 155 13.06 -16.22 -8.32
N PHE A 156 13.05 -15.29 -7.38
CA PHE A 156 14.05 -15.17 -6.33
C PHE A 156 13.77 -16.22 -5.25
N SER A 157 14.44 -17.37 -5.31
CA SER A 157 14.18 -18.52 -4.42
C SER A 157 15.25 -18.71 -3.34
N ALA A 158 16.23 -17.81 -3.26
CA ALA A 158 17.25 -17.70 -2.23
C ALA A 158 17.55 -16.21 -1.95
N PRO A 159 18.13 -15.84 -0.79
CA PRO A 159 18.31 -14.44 -0.41
C PRO A 159 19.53 -13.79 -1.06
N HIS A 160 19.62 -12.45 -0.96
CA HIS A 160 20.78 -11.67 -1.41
C HIS A 160 21.09 -11.86 -2.90
N ILE A 161 20.09 -11.56 -3.73
CA ILE A 161 20.17 -11.67 -5.18
C ILE A 161 19.77 -10.35 -5.80
N GLU A 162 20.57 -9.88 -6.77
CA GLU A 162 20.24 -8.71 -7.59
C GLU A 162 20.09 -9.11 -9.05
N VAL A 163 18.96 -8.72 -9.66
CA VAL A 163 18.69 -8.93 -11.08
C VAL A 163 18.52 -7.58 -11.77
N SER A 164 19.18 -7.37 -12.91
CA SER A 164 19.08 -6.11 -13.66
C SER A 164 19.11 -6.22 -15.18
N GLY A 165 18.56 -5.20 -15.84
CA GLY A 165 18.66 -5.04 -17.30
C GLY A 165 17.75 -5.94 -18.13
N LEU A 166 16.77 -6.63 -17.53
CA LEU A 166 15.95 -7.62 -18.24
C LEU A 166 14.68 -7.00 -18.83
N ARG A 167 14.24 -7.51 -19.99
CA ARG A 167 12.96 -7.14 -20.60
C ARG A 167 12.04 -8.35 -20.75
N PHE A 168 10.97 -8.42 -19.97
CA PHE A 168 9.87 -9.36 -20.21
C PHE A 168 8.91 -8.74 -21.23
N LEU A 169 8.74 -9.40 -22.38
CA LEU A 169 7.89 -8.93 -23.46
C LEU A 169 6.94 -10.03 -23.90
N ARG A 170 5.64 -9.82 -23.68
CA ARG A 170 4.59 -10.83 -23.96
C ARG A 170 4.93 -12.20 -23.37
N ALA A 171 5.63 -12.20 -22.24
CA ALA A 171 5.92 -13.41 -21.51
C ALA A 171 4.67 -13.86 -20.73
N THR A 172 4.55 -15.16 -20.53
CA THR A 172 3.53 -15.77 -19.68
C THR A 172 4.22 -16.64 -18.64
N PRO A 173 3.80 -16.57 -17.36
CA PRO A 173 4.44 -17.39 -16.34
C PRO A 173 3.90 -18.83 -16.40
N PRO A 174 4.65 -19.81 -15.89
CA PRO A 174 4.14 -21.15 -15.67
C PRO A 174 2.88 -21.16 -14.78
N PRO A 175 2.04 -22.22 -14.82
CA PRO A 175 0.86 -22.32 -13.97
C PRO A 175 1.18 -22.08 -12.49
N LYS A 176 0.34 -21.28 -11.82
CA LYS A 176 0.47 -20.89 -10.40
C LYS A 176 1.70 -20.02 -10.07
N ARG A 177 2.38 -19.46 -11.09
CA ARG A 177 3.45 -18.46 -10.95
C ARG A 177 3.00 -17.08 -11.42
N ASN A 178 3.85 -16.10 -11.14
CA ASN A 178 3.75 -14.71 -11.59
C ASN A 178 4.93 -14.42 -12.54
N ILE A 179 4.93 -13.27 -13.23
CA ILE A 179 6.08 -12.89 -14.08
C ILE A 179 7.35 -12.77 -13.23
N VAL A 180 7.24 -12.13 -12.06
CA VAL A 180 8.29 -12.03 -11.04
C VAL A 180 7.76 -12.48 -9.69
N ASP A 181 8.40 -13.49 -9.10
CA ASP A 181 8.15 -13.97 -7.74
C ASP A 181 9.35 -13.64 -6.83
N PHE A 182 9.17 -12.76 -5.85
CA PHE A 182 10.10 -12.62 -4.73
C PHE A 182 9.80 -13.68 -3.67
N ALA A 183 10.27 -14.92 -3.90
CA ALA A 183 10.04 -16.07 -3.03
C ALA A 183 11.02 -16.17 -1.84
N SER A 184 11.89 -15.19 -1.67
CA SER A 184 12.90 -15.07 -0.61
C SER A 184 12.94 -13.65 -0.04
N HIS A 185 14.01 -13.31 0.69
CA HIS A 185 14.26 -12.00 1.30
C HIS A 185 15.54 -11.34 0.78
N ASP A 186 15.66 -10.03 1.01
CA ASP A 186 16.86 -9.25 0.66
C ASP A 186 17.26 -9.36 -0.82
N CYS A 187 16.27 -9.42 -1.72
CA CYS A 187 16.48 -9.49 -3.17
C CYS A 187 16.05 -8.20 -3.88
N ARG A 188 16.64 -7.94 -5.04
CA ARG A 188 16.37 -6.73 -5.83
C ARG A 188 16.15 -7.06 -7.31
N LEU A 189 15.10 -6.52 -7.89
CA LEU A 189 14.92 -6.41 -9.35
C LEU A 189 15.04 -4.93 -9.73
N THR A 190 15.95 -4.58 -10.61
CA THR A 190 16.16 -3.18 -11.02
C THR A 190 16.36 -3.02 -12.52
N ASP A 191 16.21 -1.80 -13.03
CA ASP A 191 16.57 -1.41 -14.40
C ASP A 191 15.99 -2.36 -15.47
N SER A 192 14.73 -2.74 -15.31
CA SER A 192 14.08 -3.81 -16.09
C SER A 192 12.70 -3.39 -16.58
N ALA A 193 12.11 -4.14 -17.51
CA ALA A 193 10.79 -3.86 -18.04
C ALA A 193 9.88 -5.10 -18.09
N ILE A 194 8.60 -4.91 -17.77
CA ILE A 194 7.53 -5.90 -17.93
C ILE A 194 6.46 -5.28 -18.83
N VAL A 195 6.36 -5.79 -20.07
CA VAL A 195 5.52 -5.20 -21.12
C VAL A 195 4.62 -6.27 -21.74
N ASP A 196 3.32 -5.99 -21.77
CA ASP A 196 2.29 -6.82 -22.41
C ASP A 196 2.30 -8.30 -22.01
N CYS A 197 2.78 -8.61 -20.81
CA CYS A 197 2.84 -9.98 -20.26
C CYS A 197 1.46 -10.46 -19.82
N ASN A 198 0.58 -10.64 -20.80
CA ASN A 198 -0.83 -10.98 -20.62
C ASN A 198 -1.05 -12.46 -21.00
N PRO A 199 -1.97 -13.18 -20.33
CA PRO A 199 -2.24 -14.58 -20.64
C PRO A 199 -2.82 -14.75 -22.04
N GLU A 200 -2.39 -15.80 -22.75
CA GLU A 200 -3.02 -16.23 -24.01
C GLU A 200 -4.47 -16.69 -23.80
N ILE A 201 -4.75 -17.29 -22.63
CA ILE A 201 -6.07 -17.84 -22.29
C ILE A 201 -6.93 -16.74 -21.64
N PRO A 202 -8.09 -16.39 -22.24
CA PRO A 202 -9.03 -15.45 -21.63
C PRO A 202 -9.47 -15.89 -20.22
N GLY A 203 -9.44 -14.96 -19.27
CA GLY A 203 -9.89 -15.19 -17.90
C GLY A 203 -8.82 -15.73 -16.94
N ALA A 204 -7.64 -16.16 -17.42
CA ALA A 204 -6.50 -16.40 -16.55
C ALA A 204 -6.02 -15.10 -15.90
N GLY A 205 -5.42 -15.21 -14.71
CA GLY A 205 -4.97 -14.05 -13.94
C GLY A 205 -3.78 -14.39 -13.05
N TYR A 206 -2.81 -13.48 -13.01
CA TYR A 206 -1.61 -13.54 -12.19
C TYR A 206 -1.14 -12.12 -11.88
N TYR A 207 -0.33 -11.98 -10.86
CA TYR A 207 0.38 -10.74 -10.62
C TYR A 207 1.55 -10.63 -11.60
N TRP A 208 1.99 -9.42 -11.90
CA TRP A 208 3.26 -9.25 -12.60
C TRP A 208 4.41 -9.29 -11.61
N ILE A 209 4.26 -8.67 -10.44
CA ILE A 209 5.25 -8.69 -9.36
C ILE A 209 4.57 -9.18 -8.09
N TYR A 210 5.10 -10.24 -7.49
CA TYR A 210 4.52 -10.82 -6.28
C TYR A 210 5.56 -11.07 -5.19
N PHE A 211 5.33 -10.48 -4.02
CA PHE A 211 6.22 -10.61 -2.87
C PHE A 211 5.74 -11.70 -1.91
N LYS A 212 6.60 -12.67 -1.61
CA LYS A 212 6.34 -13.72 -0.61
C LYS A 212 7.20 -13.54 0.63
N GLY A 213 8.44 -13.07 0.48
CA GLY A 213 9.36 -12.80 1.59
C GLY A 213 9.54 -11.32 1.93
N ASP A 214 10.58 -11.02 2.70
CA ASP A 214 10.81 -9.77 3.44
C ASP A 214 11.98 -8.94 2.86
N ARG A 215 11.98 -7.62 3.04
CA ARG A 215 13.09 -6.72 2.64
C ARG A 215 13.52 -6.83 1.18
N ASN A 216 12.60 -7.12 0.27
CA ASN A 216 12.88 -7.09 -1.16
C ASN A 216 12.62 -5.71 -1.76
N ARG A 217 13.24 -5.43 -2.91
CA ARG A 217 13.07 -4.19 -3.66
C ARG A 217 12.81 -4.44 -5.14
N ALA A 218 11.83 -3.74 -5.70
CA ALA A 218 11.64 -3.65 -7.14
C ALA A 218 11.71 -2.18 -7.54
N ASP A 219 12.70 -1.78 -8.33
CA ASP A 219 12.94 -0.37 -8.61
C ASP A 219 13.37 -0.08 -10.05
N HIS A 220 13.18 1.16 -10.52
CA HIS A 220 13.56 1.56 -11.89
C HIS A 220 12.96 0.63 -12.96
N LEU A 221 11.69 0.25 -12.76
CA LEU A 221 10.98 -0.65 -13.66
C LEU A 221 10.03 0.09 -14.59
N LEU A 222 9.97 -0.32 -15.86
CA LEU A 222 8.87 0.02 -16.75
C LEU A 222 7.83 -1.10 -16.69
N VAL A 223 6.60 -0.77 -16.33
CA VAL A 223 5.52 -1.74 -16.15
C VAL A 223 4.31 -1.27 -16.98
N SER A 224 4.09 -1.90 -18.14
CA SER A 224 3.18 -1.37 -19.15
C SER A 224 2.28 -2.41 -19.83
N GLY A 225 1.00 -2.09 -20.02
CA GLY A 225 0.11 -2.87 -20.89
C GLY A 225 -0.59 -4.06 -20.23
N LYS A 226 -0.66 -4.11 -18.88
CA LYS A 226 -1.42 -5.17 -18.19
C LYS A 226 -2.92 -5.02 -18.47
N ASN A 227 -3.58 -6.09 -18.92
CA ASN A 227 -5.01 -6.06 -19.28
C ASN A 227 -5.85 -7.22 -18.71
N HIS A 228 -5.28 -8.07 -17.85
CA HIS A 228 -5.97 -9.23 -17.25
C HIS A 228 -6.17 -9.12 -15.74
N HIS A 229 -6.90 -10.09 -15.15
CA HIS A 229 -7.24 -10.12 -13.71
C HIS A 229 -6.01 -10.31 -12.82
N GLN A 230 -6.19 -10.07 -11.51
CA GLN A 230 -5.18 -9.86 -10.47
C GLN A 230 -4.48 -8.49 -10.55
N PRO A 231 -4.03 -7.95 -9.39
CA PRO A 231 -3.24 -6.74 -9.35
C PRO A 231 -1.94 -6.82 -10.16
N VAL A 232 -1.32 -5.67 -10.43
CA VAL A 232 0.02 -5.62 -11.02
C VAL A 232 1.05 -6.08 -9.99
N VAL A 233 1.01 -5.45 -8.82
CA VAL A 233 1.87 -5.71 -7.66
C VAL A 233 1.03 -6.20 -6.49
N GLY A 234 1.47 -7.28 -5.85
CA GLY A 234 0.85 -7.74 -4.61
C GLY A 234 1.81 -8.54 -3.74
N ASN A 235 1.32 -8.95 -2.58
CA ASN A 235 2.11 -9.73 -1.64
C ASN A 235 1.30 -10.84 -0.96
N ASN A 236 2.04 -11.76 -0.34
CA ASN A 236 1.50 -12.82 0.49
C ASN A 236 0.94 -12.28 1.81
N LEU A 237 -0.10 -12.93 2.35
CA LEU A 237 -0.79 -12.51 3.59
C LEU A 237 0.11 -12.49 4.83
N GLY A 238 1.19 -13.27 4.84
CA GLY A 238 2.16 -13.36 5.93
C GLY A 238 3.56 -13.65 5.41
N GLY A 239 4.57 -13.35 6.21
CA GLY A 239 5.99 -13.48 5.85
C GLY A 239 6.51 -12.45 4.85
N SER A 240 5.62 -11.68 4.22
CA SER A 240 5.98 -10.63 3.27
C SER A 240 5.91 -9.26 3.92
N ARG A 241 7.08 -8.75 4.36
CA ARG A 241 7.21 -7.51 5.14
C ARG A 241 8.29 -6.61 4.53
N HIS A 242 8.33 -5.33 4.91
CA HIS A 242 9.39 -4.37 4.59
C HIS A 242 9.83 -4.34 3.12
N ASN A 243 8.93 -4.69 2.20
CA ASN A 243 9.22 -4.69 0.77
C ASN A 243 9.02 -3.28 0.23
N THR A 244 9.82 -2.91 -0.77
CA THR A 244 9.80 -1.59 -1.37
C THR A 244 9.60 -1.68 -2.88
N VAL A 245 8.75 -0.80 -3.40
CA VAL A 245 8.64 -0.54 -4.83
C VAL A 245 8.83 0.94 -5.07
N ASP A 246 9.88 1.30 -5.82
CA ASP A 246 10.28 2.68 -5.99
C ASP A 246 10.85 3.04 -7.35
N HIS A 247 10.75 4.31 -7.74
CA HIS A 247 11.25 4.80 -9.04
C HIS A 247 10.72 3.99 -10.25
N CYS A 248 9.55 3.37 -10.13
CA CYS A 248 8.94 2.61 -11.23
C CYS A 248 7.95 3.48 -12.01
N HIS A 249 7.87 3.20 -13.31
CA HIS A 249 6.91 3.79 -14.23
C HIS A 249 5.81 2.77 -14.56
N PHE A 250 4.63 2.96 -13.98
CA PHE A 250 3.42 2.20 -14.31
C PHE A 250 2.61 2.95 -15.35
N LYS A 251 2.45 2.38 -16.55
CA LYS A 251 1.72 3.07 -17.62
C LYS A 251 0.82 2.20 -18.47
N ASP A 252 -0.18 2.83 -19.10
CA ASP A 252 -1.06 2.20 -20.08
C ASP A 252 -1.71 0.89 -19.58
N ILE A 253 -2.20 0.92 -18.34
CA ILE A 253 -2.85 -0.25 -17.70
C ILE A 253 -4.35 -0.14 -17.94
N ALA A 254 -4.89 -1.06 -18.72
CA ALA A 254 -6.24 -0.96 -19.25
C ALA A 254 -7.30 -0.89 -18.14
N ARG A 255 -8.29 -0.01 -18.33
CA ARG A 255 -9.46 0.08 -17.47
C ARG A 255 -10.34 -1.15 -17.66
N VAL A 256 -10.48 -1.98 -16.63
CA VAL A 256 -11.44 -3.08 -16.61
C VAL A 256 -12.23 -3.00 -15.31
N PRO A 257 -13.52 -2.59 -15.34
CA PRO A 257 -14.33 -2.30 -14.16
C PRO A 257 -14.78 -3.59 -13.44
N LYS A 258 -13.82 -4.36 -12.95
CA LYS A 258 -14.00 -5.59 -12.20
C LYS A 258 -12.97 -5.63 -11.07
N ASN A 259 -13.47 -5.81 -9.85
CA ASN A 259 -12.67 -5.92 -8.64
C ASN A 259 -11.52 -6.94 -8.78
N GLY A 260 -10.37 -6.61 -8.20
CA GLY A 260 -9.18 -7.43 -8.18
C GLY A 260 -8.17 -7.10 -9.28
N ARG A 261 -8.13 -5.85 -9.74
CA ARG A 261 -7.18 -5.35 -10.75
C ARG A 261 -6.50 -4.05 -10.30
N GLU A 262 -6.26 -3.94 -9.00
CA GLU A 262 -5.51 -2.83 -8.42
C GLU A 262 -4.09 -2.74 -9.02
N ILE A 263 -3.44 -1.57 -9.00
CA ILE A 263 -2.01 -1.56 -9.35
C ILE A 263 -1.22 -2.16 -8.19
N PHE A 264 -1.50 -1.72 -6.96
CA PHE A 264 -0.96 -2.30 -5.74
C PHE A 264 -2.07 -2.87 -4.86
N ARG A 265 -1.88 -4.11 -4.39
CA ARG A 265 -2.70 -4.69 -3.31
C ARG A 265 -1.82 -5.26 -2.21
N ILE A 266 -1.75 -4.55 -1.08
CA ILE A 266 -0.83 -4.86 0.02
C ILE A 266 -1.58 -5.47 1.21
N TRP A 267 -1.49 -6.78 1.33
CA TRP A 267 -2.03 -7.58 2.43
C TRP A 267 -1.06 -7.68 3.61
N GLY A 268 -1.59 -8.05 4.78
CA GLY A 268 -0.79 -8.28 5.98
C GLY A 268 -1.59 -8.09 7.26
N TYR A 269 -0.87 -8.14 8.39
CA TYR A 269 -1.45 -7.82 9.70
C TYR A 269 -2.12 -6.45 9.68
N GLY A 270 -3.34 -6.36 10.24
CA GLY A 270 -4.18 -5.17 10.18
C GLY A 270 -5.33 -5.29 9.19
N GLY A 271 -5.24 -6.21 8.22
CA GLY A 271 -6.29 -6.43 7.22
C GLY A 271 -7.61 -6.93 7.80
N ASN A 272 -7.64 -7.41 9.05
CA ASN A 272 -8.83 -7.86 9.77
C ASN A 272 -9.02 -7.12 11.11
N GLU A 273 -8.66 -5.84 11.18
CA GLU A 273 -8.79 -4.99 12.37
C GLU A 273 -7.80 -5.27 13.50
N GLU A 274 -6.69 -5.92 13.20
CA GLU A 274 -5.66 -6.12 14.20
C GLU A 274 -4.96 -4.79 14.52
N LEU A 275 -4.95 -4.40 15.81
CA LEU A 275 -4.43 -3.11 16.29
C LEU A 275 -3.03 -3.17 16.92
N GLY A 276 -2.41 -4.36 16.97
CA GLY A 276 -1.10 -4.54 17.57
C GLY A 276 0.03 -3.84 16.82
N PRO A 277 1.29 -3.98 17.28
CA PRO A 277 2.45 -3.28 16.73
C PRO A 277 2.86 -3.77 15.33
N ASP A 278 2.23 -4.81 14.82
CA ASP A 278 2.64 -5.49 13.60
C ASP A 278 2.01 -4.90 12.31
N GLY A 279 2.50 -5.31 11.13
CA GLY A 279 2.09 -4.76 9.84
C GLY A 279 2.81 -5.39 8.64
N ALA A 280 2.50 -4.90 7.44
CA ALA A 280 3.26 -5.26 6.23
C ALA A 280 4.51 -4.38 6.08
N PHE A 281 4.50 -3.15 6.61
CA PHE A 281 5.64 -2.22 6.51
C PHE A 281 6.08 -1.98 5.06
N PHE A 282 5.15 -2.08 4.11
CA PHE A 282 5.46 -1.95 2.70
C PHE A 282 5.66 -0.47 2.34
N THR A 283 6.69 -0.18 1.56
CA THR A 283 6.97 1.18 1.06
C THR A 283 6.65 1.25 -0.43
N ILE A 284 5.76 2.15 -0.81
CA ILE A 284 5.47 2.51 -2.21
C ILE A 284 5.90 3.97 -2.37
N GLU A 285 7.05 4.20 -3.00
CA GLU A 285 7.63 5.54 -3.02
C GLU A 285 8.19 5.98 -4.36
N SER A 286 8.11 7.27 -4.66
CA SER A 286 8.71 7.83 -5.87
C SER A 286 8.33 7.10 -7.18
N ASN A 287 7.10 6.58 -7.30
CA ASN A 287 6.63 5.95 -8.54
C ASN A 287 5.75 6.90 -9.36
N LEU A 288 5.80 6.75 -10.68
CA LEU A 288 4.94 7.45 -11.63
C LEU A 288 3.87 6.50 -12.18
N PHE A 289 2.61 6.93 -12.12
CA PHE A 289 1.46 6.24 -12.68
C PHE A 289 0.83 7.10 -13.77
N GLU A 290 0.90 6.69 -15.02
CA GLU A 290 0.33 7.41 -16.17
C GLU A 290 -0.69 6.53 -16.89
N GLN A 291 -1.96 6.92 -16.91
CA GLN A 291 -3.03 6.11 -17.55
C GLN A 291 -3.06 4.67 -17.02
N ALA A 292 -2.78 4.50 -15.73
CA ALA A 292 -2.69 3.20 -15.07
C ALA A 292 -4.05 2.81 -14.43
N HIS A 293 -5.09 2.67 -15.25
CA HIS A 293 -6.48 2.67 -14.78
C HIS A 293 -6.92 1.46 -13.94
N GLY A 294 -6.36 0.27 -14.17
CA GLY A 294 -6.70 -0.94 -13.43
C GLY A 294 -8.22 -1.19 -13.32
N GLU A 295 -8.74 -1.27 -12.10
CA GLU A 295 -10.19 -1.43 -11.83
C GLU A 295 -10.99 -0.12 -11.71
N ALA A 296 -10.38 1.03 -12.00
CA ALA A 296 -10.94 2.38 -11.88
C ALA A 296 -11.32 2.84 -10.46
N MET A 297 -11.19 1.98 -9.45
CA MET A 297 -11.36 2.36 -8.04
C MET A 297 -10.02 2.38 -7.31
N GLU A 298 -9.38 1.25 -7.08
CA GLU A 298 -8.19 1.20 -6.22
C GLU A 298 -6.91 1.15 -7.07
N ILE A 299 -6.15 2.25 -7.13
CA ILE A 299 -4.80 2.24 -7.74
C ILE A 299 -3.82 1.63 -6.74
N ILE A 300 -3.74 2.24 -5.56
CA ILE A 300 -3.03 1.70 -4.41
C ILE A 300 -4.05 1.27 -3.38
N SER A 301 -4.08 -0.02 -3.05
CA SER A 301 -5.00 -0.61 -2.07
C SER A 301 -4.24 -1.20 -0.89
N LEU A 302 -4.18 -0.45 0.21
CA LEU A 302 -3.58 -0.90 1.46
C LEU A 302 -4.62 -1.70 2.25
N LYS A 303 -4.27 -2.94 2.57
CA LYS A 303 -5.09 -3.91 3.30
C LYS A 303 -4.30 -4.48 4.50
N SER A 304 -3.50 -3.61 5.13
CA SER A 304 -2.56 -3.94 6.21
C SER A 304 -2.10 -2.67 6.94
N ASN A 305 -1.46 -2.87 8.09
CA ASN A 305 -0.94 -1.80 8.94
C ASN A 305 0.47 -1.32 8.53
N ARG A 306 0.80 -0.09 8.94
CA ARG A 306 2.14 0.50 8.96
C ARG A 306 2.85 0.58 7.61
N ASN A 307 2.10 0.70 6.53
CA ASN A 307 2.64 0.96 5.20
C ASN A 307 2.96 2.45 5.01
N THR A 308 3.87 2.73 4.08
CA THR A 308 4.24 4.08 3.67
C THR A 308 3.98 4.24 2.17
N VAL A 309 3.22 5.28 1.81
CA VAL A 309 2.98 5.69 0.42
C VAL A 309 3.43 7.13 0.29
N ARG A 310 4.57 7.37 -0.37
CA ARG A 310 5.16 8.72 -0.40
C ARG A 310 5.73 9.15 -1.73
N ASN A 311 5.64 10.45 -2.04
CA ASN A 311 6.25 11.06 -3.22
C ASN A 311 5.86 10.40 -4.56
N ASN A 312 4.72 9.71 -4.64
CA ASN A 312 4.26 9.13 -5.90
C ASN A 312 3.52 10.20 -6.71
N THR A 313 3.59 10.10 -8.03
CA THR A 313 2.83 10.94 -8.96
C THR A 313 1.82 10.09 -9.73
N ILE A 314 0.53 10.41 -9.62
CA ILE A 314 -0.57 9.73 -10.31
C ILE A 314 -1.20 10.74 -11.28
N ARG A 315 -1.15 10.45 -12.59
CA ARG A 315 -1.66 11.31 -13.66
C ARG A 315 -2.59 10.58 -14.60
N GLY A 316 -3.63 11.26 -15.07
CA GLY A 316 -4.57 10.75 -16.08
C GLY A 316 -5.10 9.34 -15.76
N THR A 317 -5.25 9.00 -14.49
CA THR A 317 -5.51 7.63 -14.04
C THR A 317 -6.87 7.55 -13.35
N SER A 318 -7.69 6.56 -13.71
CA SER A 318 -8.98 6.34 -13.06
C SER A 318 -8.77 5.63 -11.73
N GLY A 319 -9.29 6.19 -10.63
CA GLY A 319 -9.05 5.70 -9.27
C GLY A 319 -8.14 6.61 -8.46
N GLY A 320 -7.72 6.13 -7.29
CA GLY A 320 -6.87 6.87 -6.34
C GLY A 320 -6.21 5.99 -5.30
N ILE A 321 -5.70 6.60 -4.23
CA ILE A 321 -5.09 5.88 -3.10
C ILE A 321 -6.17 5.47 -2.10
N THR A 322 -6.19 4.20 -1.73
CA THR A 322 -7.16 3.64 -0.78
C THR A 322 -6.46 2.97 0.39
N ASN A 323 -6.69 3.50 1.60
CA ASN A 323 -6.59 2.74 2.85
C ASN A 323 -7.86 1.90 2.98
N ARG A 324 -7.82 0.68 2.43
CA ARG A 324 -9.01 -0.17 2.30
C ARG A 324 -9.32 -0.90 3.59
N SER A 325 -8.28 -1.34 4.28
CA SER A 325 -8.26 -1.83 5.65
C SER A 325 -6.85 -1.64 6.23
N GLY A 326 -6.66 -1.94 7.51
CA GLY A 326 -5.43 -1.61 8.22
C GLY A 326 -5.44 -0.21 8.82
N ASN A 327 -4.38 0.07 9.58
CA ASN A 327 -4.24 1.16 10.53
C ASN A 327 -2.77 1.63 10.57
N TYR A 328 -2.49 2.82 11.10
CA TYR A 328 -1.12 3.34 11.26
C TYR A 328 -0.34 3.54 9.95
N ASN A 329 -1.01 3.62 8.80
CA ASN A 329 -0.37 3.91 7.51
C ASN A 329 -0.02 5.40 7.38
N VAL A 330 1.08 5.69 6.68
CA VAL A 330 1.52 7.04 6.30
C VAL A 330 1.32 7.22 4.79
N ILE A 331 0.61 8.28 4.41
CA ILE A 331 0.39 8.69 3.02
C ILE A 331 0.80 10.15 2.92
N GLU A 332 1.98 10.42 2.36
CA GLU A 332 2.57 11.77 2.39
C GLU A 332 3.25 12.22 1.10
N GLY A 333 3.14 13.51 0.77
CA GLY A 333 3.89 14.08 -0.35
C GLY A 333 3.48 13.54 -1.73
N ASN A 334 2.33 12.90 -1.89
CA ASN A 334 1.90 12.35 -3.18
C ASN A 334 1.20 13.42 -4.02
N PHE A 335 1.37 13.37 -5.34
CA PHE A 335 0.73 14.24 -6.31
C PHE A 335 -0.29 13.44 -7.12
N ILE A 336 -1.55 13.87 -7.12
CA ILE A 336 -2.65 13.23 -7.84
C ILE A 336 -3.32 14.26 -8.74
N PHE A 337 -3.18 14.05 -10.05
CA PHE A 337 -3.76 14.91 -11.09
C PHE A 337 -4.88 14.17 -11.79
N GLY A 338 -6.07 14.76 -11.78
CA GLY A 338 -7.23 14.19 -12.47
C GLY A 338 -7.07 14.21 -13.99
N ASP A 339 -6.38 15.23 -14.55
CA ASP A 339 -6.11 15.41 -15.99
C ASP A 339 -7.35 15.14 -16.88
N GLY A 340 -8.53 15.57 -16.43
CA GLY A 340 -9.80 15.40 -17.15
C GLY A 340 -10.41 13.99 -17.10
N VAL A 341 -9.78 13.03 -16.41
CA VAL A 341 -10.31 11.67 -16.25
C VAL A 341 -11.43 11.65 -15.22
N ARG A 342 -12.66 11.43 -15.70
CA ARG A 342 -13.90 11.49 -14.89
C ARG A 342 -13.88 10.66 -13.61
N ASP A 343 -13.28 9.47 -13.65
CA ASP A 343 -13.27 8.52 -12.53
C ASP A 343 -11.99 8.66 -11.65
N ALA A 344 -11.13 9.65 -11.88
CA ALA A 344 -9.97 9.93 -11.02
C ALA A 344 -10.42 10.49 -9.67
N TYR A 345 -9.85 10.02 -8.56
CA TYR A 345 -10.12 10.59 -7.23
C TYR A 345 -8.85 10.62 -6.37
N GLY A 346 -8.85 11.46 -5.34
CA GLY A 346 -7.73 11.61 -4.41
C GLY A 346 -7.54 10.38 -3.53
N MET A 347 -8.26 10.34 -2.41
CA MET A 347 -8.01 9.32 -1.38
C MET A 347 -9.28 8.79 -0.70
N ARG A 348 -9.30 7.49 -0.43
CA ARG A 348 -10.31 6.83 0.39
C ARG A 348 -9.67 6.29 1.66
N ILE A 349 -10.07 6.81 2.82
CA ILE A 349 -9.44 6.52 4.11
C ILE A 349 -10.42 5.83 5.05
N THR A 350 -10.04 4.62 5.46
CA THR A 350 -10.68 3.86 6.54
C THR A 350 -9.62 3.49 7.56
N GLY A 351 -10.02 3.19 8.79
CA GLY A 351 -9.07 2.77 9.83
C GLY A 351 -8.45 3.93 10.59
N ARG A 352 -7.61 3.61 11.57
CA ARG A 352 -7.20 4.56 12.61
C ARG A 352 -5.70 4.85 12.62
N HIS A 353 -5.35 5.98 13.25
CA HIS A 353 -3.98 6.44 13.45
C HIS A 353 -3.19 6.65 12.15
N HIS A 354 -3.86 7.00 11.06
CA HIS A 354 -3.18 7.33 9.82
C HIS A 354 -2.59 8.73 9.84
N ARG A 355 -1.53 8.94 9.06
CA ARG A 355 -0.99 10.28 8.73
C ARG A 355 -1.18 10.51 7.24
N ILE A 356 -2.05 11.45 6.89
CA ILE A 356 -2.38 11.85 5.52
C ILE A 356 -1.93 13.30 5.36
N VAL A 357 -0.68 13.51 4.96
CA VAL A 357 -0.04 14.82 5.08
C VAL A 357 0.70 15.29 3.84
N GLN A 358 0.66 16.60 3.54
CA GLN A 358 1.45 17.19 2.45
C GLN A 358 1.16 16.61 1.05
N ASN A 359 -0.03 16.05 0.82
CA ASN A 359 -0.41 15.56 -0.49
C ASN A 359 -1.02 16.69 -1.34
N TYR A 360 -0.81 16.63 -2.65
CA TYR A 360 -1.39 17.54 -3.64
C TYR A 360 -2.42 16.81 -4.49
N ILE A 361 -3.66 17.28 -4.53
CA ILE A 361 -4.75 16.64 -5.28
C ILE A 361 -5.48 17.68 -6.12
N GLU A 362 -5.41 17.56 -7.45
CA GLU A 362 -5.96 18.53 -8.39
C GLU A 362 -6.92 17.91 -9.39
N GLY A 363 -8.03 18.61 -9.66
CA GLY A 363 -8.91 18.33 -10.80
C GLY A 363 -9.55 16.94 -10.76
N CYS A 364 -9.63 16.32 -9.60
CA CYS A 364 -10.18 14.98 -9.42
C CYS A 364 -11.71 15.02 -9.17
N ALA A 365 -12.40 13.88 -9.30
CA ALA A 365 -13.81 13.77 -8.98
C ALA A 365 -14.09 14.08 -7.50
N THR A 366 -13.19 13.66 -6.59
CA THR A 366 -13.24 13.98 -5.15
C THR A 366 -11.83 14.00 -4.58
N GLY A 367 -11.60 14.77 -3.51
CA GLY A 367 -10.34 14.78 -2.76
C GLY A 367 -10.21 13.63 -1.75
N ILE A 368 -10.01 13.95 -0.48
CA ILE A 368 -9.78 13.01 0.63
C ILE A 368 -11.11 12.69 1.35
N GLY A 369 -11.54 11.43 1.29
CA GLY A 369 -12.72 10.95 2.00
C GLY A 369 -12.37 10.10 3.22
N LEU A 370 -12.64 10.61 4.43
CA LEU A 370 -12.74 9.80 5.64
C LEU A 370 -14.09 9.08 5.64
N MET A 371 -14.06 7.77 5.46
CA MET A 371 -15.28 6.96 5.26
C MET A 371 -16.05 6.74 6.56
N SER A 372 -17.35 6.47 6.46
CA SER A 372 -18.12 5.88 7.56
C SER A 372 -17.76 4.42 7.75
N GLY A 373 -17.44 4.04 8.99
CA GLY A 373 -17.16 2.68 9.42
C GLY A 373 -18.42 1.87 9.68
N GLU A 374 -18.27 0.55 9.73
CA GLU A 374 -19.36 -0.37 10.05
C GLU A 374 -19.37 -0.77 11.53
N LEU A 375 -20.52 -0.60 12.19
CA LEU A 375 -20.77 -1.23 13.48
C LEU A 375 -21.01 -2.72 13.22
N PHE A 376 -20.03 -3.56 13.54
CA PHE A 376 -20.05 -4.98 13.17
C PHE A 376 -20.11 -5.94 14.37
N LEU A 377 -19.86 -5.45 15.58
CA LEU A 377 -19.90 -6.25 16.81
C LEU A 377 -21.32 -6.47 17.33
N GLU A 378 -22.25 -5.60 16.97
CA GLU A 378 -23.63 -5.63 17.45
C GLU A 378 -24.58 -5.38 16.29
N ALA A 379 -25.76 -5.98 16.34
CA ALA A 379 -26.82 -5.76 15.36
C ALA A 379 -27.78 -4.70 15.92
N LEU A 380 -27.86 -3.55 15.27
CA LEU A 380 -28.88 -2.53 15.53
C LEU A 380 -30.24 -2.92 14.93
N THR A 381 -30.23 -3.81 13.94
CA THR A 381 -31.45 -4.32 13.29
C THR A 381 -31.35 -5.82 13.04
N GLU A 382 -32.49 -6.49 12.95
CA GLU A 382 -32.60 -7.91 12.57
C GLU A 382 -32.08 -8.20 11.15
N LYS A 383 -31.92 -7.17 10.30
CA LYS A 383 -31.50 -7.29 8.91
C LYS A 383 -29.99 -7.19 8.73
N PHE A 384 -29.22 -7.02 9.80
CA PHE A 384 -27.77 -6.86 9.72
C PHE A 384 -27.09 -8.13 9.17
N GLU A 385 -26.29 -7.95 8.12
CA GLU A 385 -25.55 -9.01 7.44
C GLU A 385 -24.03 -8.75 7.58
N PRO A 386 -23.37 -9.21 8.68
CA PRO A 386 -21.94 -8.99 8.89
C PRO A 386 -21.09 -9.77 7.86
N ILE A 387 -19.88 -9.28 7.59
CA ILE A 387 -18.89 -10.08 6.87
C ILE A 387 -18.32 -11.11 7.86
N LEU A 388 -18.62 -12.38 7.62
CA LEU A 388 -18.05 -13.48 8.39
C LEU A 388 -16.60 -13.74 7.96
N ARG A 389 -15.73 -13.97 8.94
CA ARG A 389 -14.33 -14.32 8.70
C ARG A 389 -13.79 -15.21 9.79
N ASP A 390 -13.63 -16.47 9.44
CA ASP A 390 -13.03 -17.48 10.30
C ASP A 390 -11.61 -17.06 10.72
N LYS A 391 -11.19 -17.48 11.92
CA LYS A 391 -9.86 -17.21 12.52
C LYS A 391 -9.61 -15.77 12.96
N THR A 392 -10.56 -14.84 12.78
CA THR A 392 -10.51 -13.52 13.43
C THR A 392 -11.05 -13.61 14.85
N VAL A 393 -10.66 -12.66 15.71
CA VAL A 393 -11.05 -12.64 17.15
C VAL A 393 -12.57 -12.73 17.34
N HIS A 394 -13.34 -12.10 16.46
CA HIS A 394 -14.80 -12.03 16.57
C HIS A 394 -15.54 -12.96 15.58
N GLY A 395 -14.83 -13.69 14.71
CA GLY A 395 -15.44 -14.48 13.64
C GLY A 395 -16.09 -13.65 12.53
N ARG A 396 -15.92 -12.34 12.56
CA ARG A 396 -16.48 -11.35 11.63
C ARG A 396 -15.63 -10.08 11.64
N VAL A 397 -15.73 -9.32 10.57
CA VAL A 397 -15.00 -8.06 10.36
C VAL A 397 -15.95 -7.00 9.81
N PRO A 398 -15.63 -5.71 9.97
CA PRO A 398 -16.36 -4.66 9.27
C PRO A 398 -16.06 -4.67 7.78
N ARG A 399 -17.00 -4.19 6.96
CA ARG A 399 -16.77 -3.79 5.57
C ARG A 399 -15.75 -2.69 5.46
N TYR A 400 -15.81 -1.72 6.37
CA TYR A 400 -14.92 -0.58 6.48
C TYR A 400 -14.74 -0.18 7.92
N ASN A 401 -13.51 0.21 8.24
CA ASN A 401 -13.13 0.55 9.60
C ASN A 401 -13.45 2.00 9.84
N GLN A 402 -13.97 2.28 11.03
CA GLN A 402 -14.21 3.64 11.45
C GLN A 402 -12.88 4.41 11.51
N PRO A 403 -12.77 5.56 10.82
CA PRO A 403 -11.64 6.44 11.00
C PRO A 403 -11.59 7.00 12.40
N ARG A 404 -10.45 6.80 13.08
CA ARG A 404 -10.21 7.36 14.41
C ARG A 404 -8.79 7.85 14.54
N TYR A 405 -8.57 8.97 15.22
CA TYR A 405 -7.22 9.48 15.51
C TYR A 405 -6.34 9.65 14.26
N THR A 406 -6.98 9.87 13.10
CA THR A 406 -6.29 10.08 11.83
C THR A 406 -5.99 11.56 11.66
N VAL A 407 -4.77 11.86 11.22
CA VAL A 407 -4.33 13.23 10.91
C VAL A 407 -4.45 13.45 9.41
N VAL A 408 -5.23 14.45 9.01
CA VAL A 408 -5.35 14.98 7.64
C VAL A 408 -4.85 16.42 7.69
N ALA A 409 -3.58 16.63 7.34
CA ALA A 409 -2.96 17.92 7.56
C ALA A 409 -2.04 18.39 6.44
N TYR A 410 -1.99 19.69 6.20
CA TYR A 410 -1.07 20.30 5.23
C TYR A 410 -1.22 19.78 3.81
N ASN A 411 -2.39 19.24 3.46
CA ASN A 411 -2.69 18.84 2.09
C ASN A 411 -3.13 20.07 1.28
N THR A 412 -2.79 20.07 0.01
CA THR A 412 -3.25 21.09 -0.96
C THR A 412 -4.24 20.44 -1.92
N LEU A 413 -5.46 20.95 -1.97
CA LEU A 413 -6.54 20.41 -2.81
C LEU A 413 -7.04 21.50 -3.74
N VAL A 414 -7.05 21.22 -5.04
CA VAL A 414 -7.27 22.25 -6.08
C VAL A 414 -8.36 21.80 -7.04
N ASP A 415 -9.46 22.54 -7.06
CA ASP A 415 -10.55 22.43 -8.04
C ASP A 415 -11.08 21.00 -8.25
N ASN A 416 -11.14 20.19 -7.18
CA ASN A 416 -11.81 18.90 -7.26
C ASN A 416 -13.32 19.11 -7.46
N ALA A 417 -13.94 18.32 -8.33
CA ALA A 417 -15.32 18.51 -8.78
C ALA A 417 -16.35 18.31 -7.65
N GLY A 418 -16.14 17.26 -6.83
CA GLY A 418 -16.92 16.95 -5.64
C GLY A 418 -16.33 17.61 -4.40
N PHE A 419 -16.36 16.97 -3.24
CA PHE A 419 -15.72 17.50 -2.03
C PHE A 419 -14.18 17.47 -2.14
N ASP A 420 -13.49 18.34 -1.40
CA ASP A 420 -12.05 18.25 -1.18
C ASP A 420 -11.75 17.40 0.06
N ILE A 421 -12.47 17.61 1.15
CA ILE A 421 -12.41 16.75 2.34
C ILE A 421 -13.83 16.32 2.72
N ALA A 422 -14.05 15.03 2.90
CA ALA A 422 -15.30 14.51 3.45
C ALA A 422 -15.06 13.77 4.76
N VAL A 423 -15.82 14.13 5.79
CA VAL A 423 -15.84 13.47 7.10
C VAL A 423 -17.16 12.72 7.24
N GLY A 424 -17.09 11.38 7.22
CA GLY A 424 -18.26 10.51 7.29
C GLY A 424 -18.80 10.07 5.93
N ARG A 425 -17.96 10.07 4.88
CA ARG A 425 -18.37 9.69 3.52
C ARG A 425 -19.07 8.32 3.50
N ASP A 426 -20.12 8.21 2.68
CA ASP A 426 -20.97 7.02 2.52
C ASP A 426 -21.65 6.55 3.83
N TYR A 427 -22.01 7.48 4.71
CA TYR A 427 -22.84 7.20 5.88
C TYR A 427 -24.16 6.51 5.47
N LYS A 428 -24.53 5.46 6.20
CA LYS A 428 -25.68 4.57 5.92
C LYS A 428 -25.65 3.87 4.55
N SER A 429 -24.51 3.84 3.87
CA SER A 429 -24.36 3.06 2.63
C SER A 429 -24.59 1.58 2.90
N GLY A 430 -25.61 1.02 2.24
CA GLY A 430 -26.06 -0.36 2.42
C GLY A 430 -26.95 -0.61 3.65
N TRP A 431 -27.37 0.43 4.37
CA TRP A 431 -28.29 0.32 5.50
C TRP A 431 -29.63 -0.33 5.08
N PRO A 432 -30.24 -1.20 5.92
CA PRO A 432 -29.76 -1.67 7.22
C PRO A 432 -28.86 -2.92 7.17
N LYS A 433 -28.65 -3.50 5.99
CA LYS A 433 -27.87 -4.75 5.83
C LYS A 433 -26.39 -4.57 6.14
N ALA A 434 -25.83 -3.44 5.71
CA ALA A 434 -24.53 -2.95 6.12
C ALA A 434 -24.74 -1.79 7.11
N GLN A 435 -24.26 -1.95 8.33
CA GLN A 435 -24.40 -0.94 9.39
C GLN A 435 -23.26 0.08 9.30
N ARG A 436 -23.08 0.71 8.13
CA ARG A 436 -22.08 1.76 7.90
C ARG A 436 -22.46 3.09 8.55
N VAL A 437 -22.55 3.07 9.87
CA VAL A 437 -23.12 4.14 10.70
C VAL A 437 -22.14 4.70 11.74
N LEU A 438 -20.87 4.28 11.69
CA LEU A 438 -19.84 4.83 12.58
C LEU A 438 -19.14 6.00 11.88
N LEU A 439 -19.43 7.24 12.30
CA LEU A 439 -18.78 8.44 11.76
C LEU A 439 -17.33 8.55 12.26
N PRO A 440 -16.43 9.22 11.54
CA PRO A 440 -15.06 9.49 12.02
C PRO A 440 -15.04 10.19 13.38
N GLU A 441 -14.09 9.82 14.25
CA GLU A 441 -13.96 10.38 15.60
C GLU A 441 -12.53 10.77 15.95
N SER A 442 -12.36 11.87 16.70
CA SER A 442 -11.05 12.30 17.21
C SER A 442 -9.98 12.42 16.12
N CYS A 443 -10.39 12.63 14.86
CA CYS A 443 -9.46 12.93 13.77
C CYS A 443 -9.06 14.40 13.81
N GLN A 444 -7.89 14.71 13.28
CA GLN A 444 -7.38 16.07 13.15
C GLN A 444 -7.41 16.48 11.69
N ILE A 445 -8.12 17.54 11.35
CA ILE A 445 -8.19 18.13 10.02
C ILE A 445 -7.56 19.52 10.14
N VAL A 446 -6.27 19.63 9.87
CA VAL A 446 -5.47 20.80 10.29
C VAL A 446 -4.64 21.37 9.17
N GLY A 447 -4.70 22.69 8.96
CA GLY A 447 -3.79 23.36 8.04
C GLY A 447 -3.91 22.85 6.61
N ASN A 448 -5.08 22.45 6.14
CA ASN A 448 -5.25 22.10 4.73
C ASN A 448 -5.52 23.36 3.92
N LEU A 449 -4.97 23.43 2.71
CA LEU A 449 -5.18 24.53 1.78
C LEU A 449 -6.07 24.05 0.63
N ILE A 450 -7.21 24.68 0.46
CA ILE A 450 -8.21 24.28 -0.53
C ILE A 450 -8.49 25.44 -1.46
N ARG A 451 -8.31 25.23 -2.75
CA ARG A 451 -8.79 26.12 -3.80
C ARG A 451 -10.02 25.50 -4.44
N LYS A 452 -11.14 26.23 -4.39
CA LYS A 452 -12.45 25.76 -4.80
C LYS A 452 -13.09 26.72 -5.79
N THR A 453 -12.59 26.73 -7.02
CA THR A 453 -13.05 27.63 -8.07
C THR A 453 -13.71 26.89 -9.24
N GLY A 454 -14.34 27.64 -10.15
CA GLY A 454 -14.88 27.11 -11.41
C GLY A 454 -15.87 25.96 -11.21
N ALA A 455 -15.64 24.83 -11.89
CA ALA A 455 -16.50 23.65 -11.81
C ALA A 455 -16.53 23.01 -10.40
N GLY A 456 -15.45 23.13 -9.63
CA GLY A 456 -15.36 22.63 -8.26
C GLY A 456 -16.23 23.40 -7.27
N ALA A 457 -16.53 24.68 -7.55
CA ALA A 457 -17.34 25.53 -6.67
C ALA A 457 -18.80 25.08 -6.48
N LYS A 458 -19.24 24.04 -7.19
CA LYS A 458 -20.60 23.46 -7.10
C LYS A 458 -20.78 22.50 -5.91
N SER A 459 -19.70 22.16 -5.21
CA SER A 459 -19.72 21.32 -4.01
C SER A 459 -18.98 22.03 -2.87
N PRO A 460 -19.37 21.82 -1.61
CA PRO A 460 -18.61 22.32 -0.47
C PRO A 460 -17.18 21.75 -0.46
N ALA A 461 -16.22 22.59 -0.09
CA ALA A 461 -14.82 22.17 0.08
C ALA A 461 -14.71 21.07 1.15
N ILE A 462 -15.28 21.32 2.34
CA ILE A 462 -15.33 20.35 3.44
C ILE A 462 -16.78 19.91 3.68
N VAL A 463 -17.03 18.61 3.51
CA VAL A 463 -18.34 18.00 3.78
C VAL A 463 -18.29 17.24 5.10
N ILE A 464 -19.18 17.57 6.02
CA ILE A 464 -19.22 16.97 7.36
C ILE A 464 -20.58 16.31 7.55
N THR A 465 -20.56 15.00 7.74
CA THR A 465 -21.80 14.22 7.85
C THR A 465 -22.33 14.30 9.27
N ALA A 466 -23.59 14.73 9.41
CA ALA A 466 -24.29 14.72 10.69
C ALA A 466 -24.79 13.31 11.05
N PRO A 467 -24.71 12.90 12.33
CA PRO A 467 -25.30 11.64 12.78
C PRO A 467 -26.83 11.70 12.70
N ASP A 468 -27.41 10.58 12.27
CA ASP A 468 -28.86 10.37 12.34
C ASP A 468 -29.28 10.18 13.81
N ARG A 469 -30.33 10.88 14.22
CA ARG A 469 -30.86 10.87 15.60
C ARG A 469 -32.18 10.13 15.73
N ALA A 470 -32.64 9.45 14.67
CA ALA A 470 -33.77 8.55 14.75
C ALA A 470 -33.35 7.17 15.28
N PRO A 471 -34.18 6.50 16.09
CA PRO A 471 -33.94 5.12 16.50
C PRO A 471 -33.73 4.16 15.30
N PRO A 472 -32.80 3.19 15.38
CA PRO A 472 -31.98 2.83 16.54
C PRO A 472 -30.64 3.60 16.64
N LEU A 473 -30.41 4.61 15.79
CA LEU A 473 -29.13 5.31 15.67
C LEU A 473 -28.95 6.44 16.70
N ASP A 474 -30.04 6.86 17.34
CA ASP A 474 -30.06 7.79 18.48
C ASP A 474 -29.19 7.36 19.66
N THR A 475 -28.91 6.06 19.78
CA THR A 475 -28.03 5.47 20.79
C THR A 475 -26.53 5.71 20.54
N LEU A 476 -26.14 6.14 19.34
CA LEU A 476 -24.74 6.33 18.97
C LEU A 476 -24.27 7.75 19.32
N ALA A 477 -23.18 7.82 20.08
CA ALA A 477 -22.48 9.05 20.39
C ALA A 477 -21.09 9.02 19.74
N PHE A 478 -20.65 10.16 19.20
CA PHE A 478 -19.38 10.29 18.51
C PHE A 478 -18.54 11.41 19.13
N ALA A 479 -17.28 11.14 19.43
CA ALA A 479 -16.32 12.19 19.78
C ALA A 479 -16.06 13.08 18.55
N PRO A 480 -16.04 14.41 18.71
CA PRO A 480 -15.86 15.31 17.57
C PRO A 480 -14.46 15.14 16.95
N CYS A 481 -14.36 15.50 15.67
CA CYS A 481 -13.06 15.75 15.03
C CYS A 481 -12.60 17.19 15.32
N HIS A 482 -11.29 17.40 15.35
CA HIS A 482 -10.65 18.71 15.55
C HIS A 482 -10.35 19.35 14.20
N TYR A 483 -10.64 20.65 14.07
CA TYR A 483 -10.39 21.45 12.88
C TYR A 483 -9.63 22.70 13.27
N GLU A 484 -8.58 23.03 12.52
CA GLU A 484 -7.74 24.20 12.83
C GLU A 484 -6.98 24.67 11.60
N GLY A 485 -6.99 25.98 11.32
CA GLY A 485 -6.18 26.61 10.28
C GLY A 485 -6.41 26.09 8.85
N ASN A 486 -7.58 25.50 8.56
CA ASN A 486 -7.90 25.10 7.18
C ASN A 486 -8.34 26.32 6.39
N LEU A 487 -7.64 26.61 5.29
CA LEU A 487 -7.92 27.75 4.43
C LEU A 487 -8.70 27.31 3.20
N VAL A 488 -9.81 27.98 2.92
CA VAL A 488 -10.59 27.75 1.69
C VAL A 488 -10.67 29.04 0.87
N ASP A 489 -10.09 28.98 -0.32
CA ASP A 489 -10.17 30.02 -1.35
C ASP A 489 -11.25 29.66 -2.38
N GLY A 490 -12.33 30.44 -2.40
CA GLY A 490 -13.49 30.24 -3.27
C GLY A 490 -14.50 29.20 -2.77
N GLY A 491 -15.63 29.11 -3.48
CA GLY A 491 -16.68 28.11 -3.23
C GLY A 491 -17.36 28.21 -1.85
N GLU A 492 -18.23 27.25 -1.56
CA GLU A 492 -18.77 27.04 -0.21
C GLU A 492 -17.73 26.29 0.63
N ALA A 493 -17.34 26.85 1.78
CA ALA A 493 -16.27 26.26 2.58
C ALA A 493 -16.70 24.98 3.31
N VAL A 494 -17.89 24.97 3.93
CA VAL A 494 -18.37 23.84 4.73
C VAL A 494 -19.85 23.58 4.45
N SER A 495 -20.23 22.32 4.31
CA SER A 495 -21.60 21.87 3.99
C SER A 495 -22.63 22.03 5.12
N THR A 496 -22.30 22.72 6.21
CA THR A 496 -23.16 22.86 7.39
C THR A 496 -23.41 24.33 7.67
N ASN A 497 -24.63 24.66 8.10
CA ASN A 497 -25.03 26.05 8.46
C ASN A 497 -24.25 26.65 9.65
N GLN A 498 -23.35 25.87 10.25
CA GLN A 498 -22.36 26.35 11.20
C GLN A 498 -20.99 26.20 10.53
N ILE A 499 -20.31 27.32 10.29
CA ILE A 499 -18.87 27.30 10.00
C ILE A 499 -18.24 26.61 11.21
N GLN A 500 -17.69 25.42 10.99
CA GLN A 500 -17.00 24.72 12.05
C GLN A 500 -15.78 25.57 12.43
N ALA A 501 -15.67 25.93 13.71
CA ALA A 501 -14.52 26.66 14.22
C ALA A 501 -13.22 25.98 13.73
N GLY A 502 -12.31 26.74 13.12
CA GLY A 502 -11.08 26.22 12.52
C GLY A 502 -11.08 26.00 11.00
N VAL A 503 -12.16 26.40 10.30
CA VAL A 503 -12.19 26.55 8.83
C VAL A 503 -12.41 28.02 8.48
N GLU A 504 -11.49 28.60 7.73
CA GLU A 504 -11.52 30.00 7.32
C GLU A 504 -12.00 30.12 5.87
N PRO A 505 -13.28 30.51 5.63
CA PRO A 505 -13.80 30.72 4.29
C PRO A 505 -13.31 32.04 3.68
N GLY A 506 -13.25 32.09 2.36
CA GLY A 506 -13.12 33.36 1.62
C GLY A 506 -11.71 33.96 1.68
N ALA A 507 -10.69 33.15 1.95
CA ALA A 507 -9.30 33.56 1.78
C ALA A 507 -9.09 33.94 0.32
N ARG A 508 -8.68 35.19 0.03
CA ARG A 508 -8.24 35.57 -1.32
C ARG A 508 -6.75 35.26 -1.40
N ILE A 509 -6.43 34.21 -2.14
CA ILE A 509 -5.08 33.74 -2.31
C ILE A 509 -4.74 33.85 -3.80
N GLU A 510 -3.67 34.55 -4.15
CA GLU A 510 -3.10 34.50 -5.49
C GLU A 510 -2.44 33.13 -5.68
N TRP A 511 -2.77 32.47 -6.77
CA TRP A 511 -2.20 31.17 -7.14
C TRP A 511 -1.38 31.29 -8.42
N ARG A 512 -0.21 30.66 -8.42
CA ARG A 512 0.69 30.59 -9.57
C ARG A 512 1.01 29.13 -9.89
N ARG A 513 0.89 28.78 -11.16
CA ARG A 513 1.32 27.47 -11.65
C ARG A 513 2.83 27.48 -11.83
N GLY A 514 3.50 26.52 -11.19
CA GLY A 514 4.94 26.31 -11.34
C GLY A 514 5.29 25.64 -12.68
N ALA A 515 6.59 25.58 -12.97
CA ALA A 515 7.11 24.83 -14.14
C ALA A 515 6.89 23.32 -14.04
N ASP A 516 6.66 22.81 -12.82
CA ASP A 516 6.33 21.42 -12.52
C ASP A 516 4.81 21.13 -12.57
N ASP A 517 4.02 22.05 -13.13
CA ASP A 517 2.58 21.93 -13.30
C ASP A 517 1.79 21.84 -11.97
N VAL A 518 2.39 22.28 -10.86
CA VAL A 518 1.70 22.35 -9.56
C VAL A 518 1.25 23.79 -9.33
N LEU A 519 -0.02 23.96 -8.97
CA LEU A 519 -0.57 25.24 -8.59
C LEU A 519 -0.24 25.54 -7.12
N ARG A 520 0.51 26.61 -6.87
CA ARG A 520 0.94 27.01 -5.53
C ARG A 520 0.47 28.42 -5.20
N PRO A 521 0.18 28.70 -3.93
CA PRO A 521 -0.16 30.03 -3.49
C PRO A 521 1.07 30.96 -3.46
N VAL A 522 0.90 32.25 -3.72
CA VAL A 522 1.98 33.25 -3.72
C VAL A 522 2.24 33.73 -2.28
N LEU A 523 3.49 33.62 -1.83
CA LEU A 523 3.92 33.63 -0.41
C LEU A 523 3.57 34.86 0.46
N PRO A 524 3.56 36.12 -0.06
CA PRO A 524 3.22 37.28 0.77
C PRO A 524 1.81 37.20 1.37
N GLU A 525 0.86 36.55 0.70
CA GLU A 525 -0.53 36.46 1.15
C GLU A 525 -0.74 35.32 2.18
N LEU A 526 -0.01 34.20 2.08
CA LEU A 526 -0.01 33.18 3.13
C LEU A 526 0.61 33.68 4.44
N ALA A 527 1.63 34.51 4.35
CA ALA A 527 2.25 35.09 5.54
C ALA A 527 1.30 36.04 6.29
N ALA A 528 0.40 36.72 5.57
CA ALA A 528 -0.60 37.62 6.15
C ALA A 528 -1.78 36.85 6.76
N ASN A 529 -2.20 35.75 6.13
CA ASN A 529 -3.40 35.00 6.52
C ASN A 529 -3.11 33.76 7.39
N ALA A 530 -1.87 33.26 7.43
CA ALA A 530 -1.47 32.10 8.25
C ALA A 530 0.03 32.16 8.64
N PRO A 531 0.41 32.89 9.71
CA PRO A 531 1.80 33.18 10.06
C PRO A 531 2.71 31.95 10.28
N GLY A 532 2.14 30.77 10.60
CA GLY A 532 2.86 29.49 10.75
C GLY A 532 2.94 28.63 9.48
N ALA A 533 2.30 29.04 8.38
CA ALA A 533 2.20 28.28 7.14
C ALA A 533 3.46 28.35 6.26
N ARG A 534 4.38 29.29 6.53
CA ARG A 534 5.55 29.56 5.69
C ARG A 534 6.47 28.37 5.45
N SER A 535 6.55 27.37 6.32
CA SER A 535 7.45 26.22 6.15
C SER A 535 6.74 24.91 5.75
N LEU A 536 5.41 24.91 5.63
CA LEU A 536 4.59 23.69 5.51
C LEU A 536 3.80 23.57 4.20
N PHE A 537 3.50 24.69 3.55
CA PHE A 537 2.77 24.73 2.27
C PHE A 537 3.67 25.05 1.08
N ILE A 538 4.84 25.60 1.35
CA ILE A 538 5.92 25.69 0.38
C ILE A 538 6.53 24.30 0.37
N GLY A 539 6.67 23.70 -0.82
CA GLY A 539 7.67 22.67 -0.97
C GLY A 539 8.93 23.19 -0.31
N THR A 540 9.33 22.58 0.81
CA THR A 540 10.72 22.71 1.24
C THR A 540 11.49 22.40 -0.02
N GLU A 541 12.25 23.38 -0.53
CA GLU A 541 13.10 23.18 -1.69
C GLU A 541 13.91 21.89 -1.40
N GLY A 542 13.51 20.76 -2.00
CA GLY A 542 14.16 19.46 -1.83
C GLY A 542 13.38 18.24 -1.31
N ALA A 543 12.18 18.28 -0.69
CA ALA A 543 11.61 17.06 -0.06
C ALA A 543 10.71 16.19 -0.97
N PHE A 544 9.70 16.78 -1.63
CA PHE A 544 8.78 16.06 -2.53
C PHE A 544 8.58 16.84 -3.82
N ARG A 545 8.49 16.14 -4.96
CA ARG A 545 8.31 16.77 -6.29
C ARG A 545 7.48 15.90 -7.21
N VAL A 546 6.83 16.53 -8.19
CA VAL A 546 6.18 15.82 -9.30
C VAL A 546 7.25 15.05 -10.07
N LEU A 547 6.96 13.78 -10.34
CA LEU A 547 7.81 12.90 -11.12
C LEU A 547 7.42 12.94 -12.58
N THR A 548 8.44 12.89 -13.43
CA THR A 548 8.33 12.77 -14.87
C THR A 548 8.89 11.42 -15.33
N PRO A 549 8.65 10.99 -16.58
CA PRO A 549 9.26 9.78 -17.11
C PRO A 549 10.79 9.76 -17.03
N ALA A 550 11.47 10.92 -16.94
CA ALA A 550 12.92 10.98 -16.78
C ALA A 550 13.40 10.67 -15.35
N ASP A 551 12.51 10.68 -14.36
CA ASP A 551 12.84 10.44 -12.95
C ASP A 551 12.65 8.97 -12.53
N VAL A 552 12.05 8.15 -13.39
CA VAL A 552 11.59 6.80 -13.07
C VAL A 552 11.81 5.84 -14.24
N GLY A 553 11.60 4.55 -14.00
CA GLY A 553 11.76 3.52 -15.01
C GLY A 553 13.24 3.17 -15.25
N PRO A 554 13.50 2.31 -16.24
CA PRO A 554 14.85 1.82 -16.49
C PRO A 554 15.68 2.89 -17.20
N SER A 555 16.96 2.94 -16.88
CA SER A 555 17.94 3.89 -17.40
C SER A 555 18.15 3.83 -18.92
N TRP A 556 17.74 2.72 -19.55
CA TRP A 556 17.88 2.44 -20.98
C TRP A 556 16.61 2.75 -21.80
N LYS A 557 15.60 3.42 -21.21
CA LYS A 557 14.33 3.75 -21.87
C LYS A 557 14.03 5.22 -22.01
#